data_AF-A0A255UPF4-F1
#
_entry.id   AF-A0A255UPF4-F1
#
_cell.length_a   1.000
_cell.length_b   1.000
_cell.length_c   1.000
_cell.angle_alpha   90.00
_cell.angle_beta   90.00
_cell.angle_gamma   90.00
#
_symmetry.space_group_name_H-M   'P 1'
#
loop_
_entity.id
_entity.type
_entity.pdbx_description
1 polymer ?
#
loop_
_entity_poly.entity_id
_entity_poly.type
_entity_poly.pdbx_seq_one_letter_code
_entity_poly.pdbx_strand_id
1 'polypeptide(L)'
;MGKVFISKCVFANFILVYITYVTSFIIMCPVGTTLQRFEIIDAKLDSVTEYVINDVYPVERQRRDSMVMELNIKNDTMEFVYSFHDDINDIRTRFVEIAHKRVIGYISHGSFDILLMSNIDDWCDVEKKLGTLIKPVEGTKRVDYLYYSVPQWGCGKYIMYEPLCWHFKYANGKVSHPIGRLGFY
;
A
#
# COMPACT_ATOMS: atom_id res chain seq x y z
N MET A 1 -10.03 36.02 51.38
CA MET A 1 -10.56 35.90 49.99
C MET A 1 -9.48 35.62 48.92
N GLY A 2 -8.29 35.10 49.25
CA GLY A 2 -7.21 34.87 48.25
C GLY A 2 -6.96 33.43 47.80
N LYS A 3 -7.47 32.41 48.52
CA LYS A 3 -7.15 30.99 48.23
C LYS A 3 -8.04 30.34 47.17
N VAL A 4 -9.29 30.78 47.02
CA VAL A 4 -10.25 30.20 46.07
C VAL A 4 -9.97 30.64 44.62
N PHE A 5 -9.37 31.83 44.43
CA PHE A 5 -9.06 32.37 43.10
C PHE A 5 -7.87 31.66 42.45
N ILE A 6 -6.82 31.36 43.24
CA ILE A 6 -5.63 30.63 42.78
C ILE A 6 -6.00 29.21 42.32
N SER A 7 -6.92 28.54 43.02
CA SER A 7 -7.40 27.20 42.66
C SER A 7 -8.11 27.16 41.29
N LYS A 8 -8.93 28.18 40.98
CA LYS A 8 -9.63 28.27 39.68
C LYS A 8 -8.68 28.59 38.52
N CYS A 9 -7.69 29.47 38.73
CA CYS A 9 -6.68 29.77 37.72
C CYS A 9 -5.77 28.57 37.41
N VAL A 10 -5.38 27.79 38.43
CA VAL A 10 -4.58 26.58 38.24
C VAL A 10 -5.38 25.51 37.49
N PHE A 11 -6.67 25.34 37.81
CA PHE A 11 -7.55 24.40 37.11
C PHE A 11 -7.81 24.81 35.65
N ALA A 12 -8.02 26.11 35.39
CA ALA A 12 -8.17 26.63 34.04
C ALA A 12 -6.89 26.42 33.20
N ASN A 13 -5.70 26.66 33.78
CA ASN A 13 -4.43 26.37 33.11
C ASN A 13 -4.23 24.86 32.85
N PHE A 14 -4.66 24.00 33.77
CA PHE A 14 -4.61 22.55 33.57
C PHE A 14 -5.50 22.09 32.41
N ILE A 15 -6.73 22.63 32.33
CA ILE A 15 -7.63 22.39 31.19
C ILE A 15 -7.01 22.91 29.89
N LEU A 16 -6.39 24.09 29.88
CA LEU A 16 -5.79 24.67 28.68
C LEU A 16 -4.60 23.85 28.20
N VAL A 17 -3.73 23.38 29.10
CA VAL A 17 -2.64 22.46 28.78
C VAL A 17 -3.16 21.12 28.28
N TYR A 18 -4.20 20.56 28.92
CA TYR A 18 -4.83 19.31 28.50
C TYR A 18 -5.47 19.43 27.12
N ILE A 19 -6.22 20.51 26.84
CA ILE A 19 -6.78 20.79 25.52
C ILE A 19 -5.65 20.94 24.52
N THR A 20 -4.59 21.70 24.81
CA THR A 20 -3.46 21.88 23.88
C THR A 20 -2.70 20.58 23.62
N TYR A 21 -2.59 19.70 24.62
CA TYR A 21 -1.96 18.37 24.51
C TYR A 21 -2.84 17.39 23.72
N VAL A 22 -4.16 17.40 23.96
CA VAL A 22 -5.12 16.55 23.25
C VAL A 22 -5.32 17.06 21.81
N THR A 23 -5.37 18.37 21.57
CA THR A 23 -5.47 18.92 20.21
C THR A 23 -4.17 18.73 19.44
N SER A 24 -3.00 18.76 20.07
CA SER A 24 -1.74 18.41 19.39
C SER A 24 -1.64 16.91 19.05
N PHE A 25 -2.29 16.02 19.81
CA PHE A 25 -2.48 14.61 19.42
C PHE A 25 -3.53 14.43 18.31
N ILE A 26 -4.58 15.26 18.26
CA ILE A 26 -5.62 15.21 17.22
C ILE A 26 -5.13 15.82 15.89
N ILE A 27 -4.18 16.75 15.93
CA ILE A 27 -3.50 17.30 14.74
C ILE A 27 -2.23 16.48 14.44
N MET A 28 -2.35 15.15 14.39
CA MET A 28 -1.43 14.39 13.55
C MET A 28 -1.90 14.65 12.11
N CYS A 29 -1.29 15.64 11.44
CA CYS A 29 -1.44 15.77 9.99
C CYS A 29 -1.22 14.39 9.38
N PRO A 30 -2.15 13.88 8.55
CA PRO A 30 -1.93 12.62 7.86
C PRO A 30 -0.63 12.74 7.09
N VAL A 31 0.39 12.00 7.53
CA VAL A 31 1.63 11.86 6.79
C VAL A 31 1.25 11.05 5.56
N GLY A 32 1.21 11.73 4.42
CA GLY A 32 0.87 11.15 3.13
C GLY A 32 2.07 11.15 2.21
N THR A 33 2.05 10.26 1.23
CA THR A 33 3.05 10.21 0.17
C THR A 33 2.44 10.61 -1.16
N THR A 34 3.23 11.31 -1.98
CA THR A 34 2.85 11.58 -3.36
C THR A 34 3.31 10.42 -4.22
N LEU A 35 2.35 9.69 -4.78
CA LEU A 35 2.59 8.56 -5.66
C LEU A 35 2.71 9.02 -7.11
N GLN A 36 3.67 8.44 -7.82
CA GLN A 36 3.84 8.57 -9.26
C GLN A 36 2.84 7.65 -9.98
N ARG A 37 2.19 8.14 -11.03
CA ARG A 37 1.36 7.33 -11.92
C ARG A 37 2.22 6.48 -12.87
N PHE A 38 1.79 5.25 -13.10
CA PHE A 38 2.40 4.32 -14.05
C PHE A 38 1.38 3.80 -15.07
N GLU A 39 1.90 3.32 -16.19
CA GLU A 39 1.20 2.49 -17.17
C GLU A 39 1.90 1.14 -17.31
N ILE A 40 1.13 0.09 -17.54
CA ILE A 40 1.67 -1.23 -17.93
C ILE A 40 2.04 -1.18 -19.40
N ILE A 41 3.25 -1.64 -19.71
CA ILE A 41 3.77 -1.73 -21.09
C ILE A 41 4.08 -3.17 -21.50
N ASP A 42 4.17 -4.11 -20.56
CA ASP A 42 4.22 -5.53 -20.88
C ASP A 42 2.81 -6.07 -21.15
N ALA A 43 2.58 -6.53 -22.38
CA ALA A 43 1.27 -7.01 -22.83
C ALA A 43 0.72 -8.21 -22.02
N LYS A 44 1.57 -8.99 -21.35
CA LYS A 44 1.13 -10.15 -20.57
C LYS A 44 0.70 -9.75 -19.18
N LEU A 45 1.45 -8.86 -18.55
CA LEU A 45 1.04 -8.21 -17.30
C LEU A 45 -0.25 -7.42 -17.52
N ASP A 46 -0.38 -6.73 -18.66
CA ASP A 46 -1.59 -6.01 -19.03
C ASP A 46 -2.78 -6.96 -19.17
N SER A 47 -2.63 -8.04 -19.95
CA SER A 47 -3.67 -9.06 -20.10
C SER A 47 -4.11 -9.71 -18.78
N VAL A 48 -3.18 -9.94 -17.85
CA VAL A 48 -3.48 -10.52 -16.53
C VAL A 48 -4.17 -9.48 -15.64
N THR A 49 -3.72 -8.23 -15.71
CA THR A 49 -4.34 -7.13 -14.99
C THR A 49 -5.78 -6.96 -15.47
N GLU A 50 -6.04 -6.93 -16.77
CA GLU A 50 -7.38 -6.89 -17.35
C GLU A 50 -8.25 -8.06 -16.92
N TYR A 51 -7.71 -9.29 -16.88
CA TYR A 51 -8.42 -10.45 -16.35
C TYR A 51 -8.83 -10.25 -14.88
N VAL A 52 -7.89 -9.80 -14.02
CA VAL A 52 -8.19 -9.55 -12.61
C VAL A 52 -9.23 -8.43 -12.45
N ILE A 53 -9.14 -7.37 -13.25
CA ILE A 53 -10.05 -6.23 -13.15
C ILE A 53 -11.45 -6.56 -13.66
N ASN A 54 -11.56 -7.30 -14.76
CA ASN A 54 -12.84 -7.50 -15.45
C ASN A 54 -13.57 -8.74 -14.96
N ASP A 55 -12.85 -9.81 -14.59
CA ASP A 55 -13.45 -11.09 -14.24
C ASP A 55 -13.43 -11.36 -12.73
N VAL A 56 -12.37 -10.95 -12.02
CA VAL A 56 -12.19 -11.24 -10.59
C VAL A 56 -12.73 -10.13 -9.70
N TYR A 57 -12.32 -8.89 -9.96
CA TYR A 57 -12.64 -7.75 -9.11
C TYR A 57 -14.15 -7.53 -8.95
N PRO A 58 -15.02 -7.60 -9.98
CA PRO A 58 -16.45 -7.33 -9.79
C PRO A 58 -17.14 -8.33 -8.85
N VAL A 59 -16.62 -9.55 -8.77
CA VAL A 59 -17.12 -10.59 -7.84
C VAL A 59 -16.69 -10.27 -6.40
N GLU A 60 -15.48 -9.76 -6.21
CA GLU A 60 -14.89 -9.52 -4.89
C GLU A 60 -15.13 -8.07 -4.37
N ARG A 61 -15.36 -7.09 -5.27
CA ARG A 61 -15.61 -5.67 -4.97
C ARG A 61 -16.85 -5.46 -4.11
N GLN A 62 -17.83 -6.36 -4.17
CA GLN A 62 -18.97 -6.33 -3.25
C GLN A 62 -18.54 -6.36 -1.76
N ARG A 63 -17.26 -6.67 -1.48
CA ARG A 63 -16.69 -6.73 -0.15
C ARG A 63 -15.60 -5.69 0.12
N ARG A 64 -14.95 -5.10 -0.89
CA ARG A 64 -13.66 -4.38 -0.74
C ARG A 64 -13.50 -3.19 -1.71
N ASP A 65 -12.88 -2.11 -1.26
CA ASP A 65 -12.82 -0.82 -1.98
C ASP A 65 -11.47 -0.48 -2.64
N SER A 66 -10.39 -1.17 -2.26
CA SER A 66 -9.03 -0.89 -2.74
C SER A 66 -8.37 -2.13 -3.35
N MET A 67 -7.52 -1.93 -4.36
CA MET A 67 -6.73 -3.00 -5.00
C MET A 67 -5.23 -2.71 -4.86
N VAL A 68 -4.46 -3.75 -4.54
CA VAL A 68 -2.99 -3.73 -4.54
C VAL A 68 -2.49 -4.72 -5.59
N MET A 69 -1.47 -4.31 -6.34
CA MET A 69 -0.66 -5.20 -7.17
C MET A 69 0.77 -5.20 -6.63
N GLU A 70 1.19 -6.36 -6.14
CA GLU A 70 2.57 -6.61 -5.74
C GLU A 70 3.39 -7.11 -6.94
N LEU A 71 4.49 -6.44 -7.22
CA LEU A 71 5.50 -6.79 -8.21
C LEU A 71 6.72 -7.34 -7.47
N ASN A 72 6.71 -8.64 -7.22
CA ASN A 72 7.70 -9.32 -6.38
C ASN A 72 8.76 -10.06 -7.19
N ILE A 73 9.96 -10.15 -6.64
CA ILE A 73 11.03 -11.02 -7.17
C ILE A 73 11.37 -12.07 -6.13
N LYS A 74 11.25 -13.35 -6.51
CA LYS A 74 11.59 -14.50 -5.67
C LYS A 74 12.42 -15.49 -6.47
N ASN A 75 13.67 -15.72 -6.05
CA ASN A 75 14.61 -16.62 -6.73
C ASN A 75 14.70 -16.35 -8.24
N ASP A 76 14.95 -15.08 -8.60
CA ASP A 76 14.99 -14.59 -9.99
C ASP A 76 13.72 -14.79 -10.83
N THR A 77 12.63 -15.22 -10.20
CA THR A 77 11.31 -15.32 -10.82
C THR A 77 10.48 -14.11 -10.43
N MET A 78 9.87 -13.48 -11.43
CA MET A 78 8.94 -12.39 -11.22
C MET A 78 7.58 -12.97 -10.82
N GLU A 79 6.97 -12.42 -9.78
CA GLU A 79 5.69 -12.84 -9.26
C GLU A 79 4.77 -11.62 -9.14
N PHE A 80 3.56 -11.74 -9.67
CA PHE A 80 2.51 -10.73 -9.56
C PHE A 80 1.45 -11.24 -8.61
N VAL A 81 1.13 -10.44 -7.60
CA VAL A 81 0.06 -10.78 -6.65
C VAL A 81 -0.95 -9.64 -6.60
N TYR A 82 -2.20 -9.98 -6.85
CA TYR A 82 -3.31 -9.05 -6.71
C TYR A 82 -4.05 -9.38 -5.42
N SER A 83 -4.34 -8.35 -4.64
CA SER A 83 -5.15 -8.44 -3.44
C SER A 83 -6.12 -7.26 -3.36
N PHE A 84 -7.23 -7.50 -2.69
CA PHE A 84 -8.30 -6.51 -2.50
C PHE A 84 -8.38 -6.17 -1.02
N HIS A 85 -8.65 -4.92 -0.67
CA HIS A 85 -8.63 -4.44 0.72
C HIS A 85 -9.80 -3.51 1.01
N ASP A 86 -10.24 -3.53 2.27
CA ASP A 86 -11.38 -2.73 2.72
C ASP A 86 -11.02 -1.23 2.71
N ASP A 87 -9.81 -0.88 3.15
CA ASP A 87 -9.34 0.50 3.15
C ASP A 87 -7.80 0.63 3.08
N ILE A 88 -7.32 1.88 3.03
CA ILE A 88 -5.90 2.22 2.96
C ILE A 88 -5.12 1.91 4.26
N ASN A 89 -5.79 1.86 5.41
CA ASN A 89 -5.13 1.51 6.68
C ASN A 89 -4.80 0.02 6.72
N ASP A 90 -5.69 -0.83 6.21
CA ASP A 90 -5.41 -2.27 6.05
C ASP A 90 -4.19 -2.47 5.16
N ILE A 91 -4.12 -1.76 4.03
CA ILE A 91 -2.97 -1.78 3.12
C ILE A 91 -1.69 -1.31 3.84
N ARG A 92 -1.74 -0.19 4.56
CA ARG A 92 -0.58 0.33 5.30
C ARG A 92 -0.04 -0.69 6.30
N THR A 93 -0.92 -1.22 7.14
CA THR A 93 -0.52 -2.15 8.19
C THR A 93 0.03 -3.45 7.60
N ARG A 94 -0.66 -4.03 6.60
CA ARG A 94 -0.21 -5.30 6.00
C ARG A 94 1.10 -5.16 5.23
N PHE A 95 1.15 -4.22 4.30
CA PHE A 95 2.25 -4.19 3.34
C PHE A 95 3.42 -3.35 3.82
N VAL A 96 3.18 -2.19 4.43
CA VAL A 96 4.25 -1.25 4.80
C VAL A 96 4.81 -1.59 6.19
N GLU A 97 3.93 -1.75 7.18
CA GLU A 97 4.34 -1.95 8.58
C GLU A 97 4.80 -3.39 8.84
N ILE A 98 4.07 -4.39 8.33
CA ILE A 98 4.31 -5.81 8.64
C ILE A 98 5.18 -6.49 7.58
N ALA A 99 4.83 -6.36 6.29
CA ALA A 99 5.55 -7.04 5.20
C ALA A 99 6.75 -6.24 4.64
N HIS A 100 6.93 -5.00 5.10
CA HIS A 100 8.02 -4.09 4.70
C HIS A 100 8.17 -3.94 3.18
N LYS A 101 7.05 -3.86 2.46
CA LYS A 101 7.00 -3.62 1.02
C LYS A 101 7.22 -2.15 0.73
N ARG A 102 7.98 -1.89 -0.33
CA ARG A 102 8.13 -0.56 -0.91
C ARG A 102 6.90 -0.24 -1.76
N VAL A 103 6.32 0.93 -1.53
CA VAL A 103 5.30 1.50 -2.42
C VAL A 103 6.00 2.07 -3.65
N ILE A 104 5.58 1.69 -4.85
CA ILE A 104 6.17 2.16 -6.11
C ILE A 104 5.38 3.34 -6.67
N GLY A 105 4.06 3.28 -6.62
CA GLY A 105 3.19 4.22 -7.30
C GLY A 105 1.78 3.68 -7.44
N TYR A 106 1.09 4.10 -8.50
CA TYR A 106 -0.26 3.63 -8.80
C TYR A 106 -0.51 3.54 -10.31
N ILE A 107 -1.46 2.70 -10.69
CA ILE A 107 -2.06 2.65 -12.03
C ILE A 107 -3.52 3.10 -11.90
N SER A 108 -3.95 4.02 -12.76
CA SER A 108 -5.36 4.38 -12.86
C SER A 108 -6.06 3.52 -13.90
N HIS A 109 -7.14 2.86 -13.51
CA HIS A 109 -7.97 2.08 -14.40
C HIS A 109 -9.46 2.45 -14.24
N GLY A 110 -9.96 3.25 -15.18
CA GLY A 110 -11.33 3.74 -15.16
C GLY A 110 -11.64 4.56 -13.90
N SER A 111 -12.44 3.99 -13.00
CA SER A 111 -12.94 4.66 -11.79
C SER A 111 -12.17 4.33 -10.50
N PHE A 112 -11.14 3.49 -10.57
CA PHE A 112 -10.34 3.13 -9.41
C PHE A 112 -8.85 3.10 -9.72
N ASP A 113 -8.05 3.17 -8.67
CA ASP A 113 -6.59 3.08 -8.75
C ASP A 113 -6.12 1.76 -8.15
N ILE A 114 -5.07 1.20 -8.75
CA ILE A 114 -4.35 0.03 -8.28
C ILE A 114 -3.04 0.53 -7.66
N LEU A 115 -2.83 0.25 -6.37
CA LEU A 115 -1.59 0.60 -5.71
C LEU A 115 -0.49 -0.40 -6.06
N LEU A 116 0.68 0.10 -6.44
CA LEU A 116 1.84 -0.70 -6.80
C LEU A 116 2.76 -0.85 -5.61
N MET A 117 3.12 -2.10 -5.30
CA MET A 117 4.04 -2.43 -4.22
C MET A 117 5.08 -3.45 -4.66
N SER A 118 6.23 -3.49 -4.01
CA SER A 118 7.29 -4.44 -4.32
C SER A 118 8.14 -4.79 -3.11
N ASN A 119 8.76 -5.97 -3.15
CA ASN A 119 9.80 -6.39 -2.22
C ASN A 119 11.22 -5.97 -2.65
N ILE A 120 11.35 -5.15 -3.69
CA ILE A 120 12.63 -4.60 -4.12
C ILE A 120 12.93 -3.35 -3.30
N ASP A 121 13.98 -3.43 -2.46
CA ASP A 121 14.30 -2.38 -1.50
C ASP A 121 14.95 -1.14 -2.14
N ASP A 122 15.62 -1.28 -3.28
CA ASP A 122 16.35 -0.19 -3.95
C ASP A 122 15.59 0.34 -5.19
N TRP A 123 15.49 1.67 -5.32
CA TRP A 123 14.74 2.29 -6.42
C TRP A 123 15.40 2.10 -7.79
N CYS A 124 16.73 2.13 -7.86
CA CYS A 124 17.46 1.85 -9.11
C CYS A 124 17.20 0.41 -9.55
N ASP A 125 17.11 -0.53 -8.61
CA ASP A 125 16.73 -1.90 -8.88
C ASP A 125 15.26 -2.04 -9.32
N VAL A 126 14.34 -1.26 -8.75
CA VAL A 126 12.95 -1.18 -9.22
C VAL A 126 12.91 -0.76 -10.68
N GLU A 127 13.56 0.34 -11.04
CA GLU A 127 13.61 0.83 -12.42
C GLU A 127 14.24 -0.21 -13.35
N LYS A 128 15.35 -0.83 -12.94
CA LYS A 128 16.05 -1.82 -13.74
C LYS A 128 15.24 -3.10 -13.97
N LYS A 129 14.57 -3.61 -12.92
CA LYS A 129 13.91 -4.93 -12.95
C LYS A 129 12.44 -4.84 -13.38
N LEU A 130 11.77 -3.72 -13.14
CA LEU A 130 10.36 -3.51 -13.47
C LEU A 130 10.14 -2.52 -14.61
N GLY A 131 11.17 -1.78 -15.06
CA GLY A 131 11.05 -0.78 -16.13
C GLY A 131 10.69 -1.33 -17.51
N THR A 132 10.78 -2.64 -17.72
CA THR A 132 10.26 -3.32 -18.92
C THR A 132 8.78 -3.68 -18.82
N LEU A 133 8.22 -3.63 -17.61
CA LEU A 133 6.83 -4.01 -17.30
C LEU A 133 5.94 -2.78 -17.13
N ILE A 134 6.46 -1.75 -16.46
CA ILE A 134 5.76 -0.51 -16.16
C ILE A 134 6.64 0.69 -16.52
N LYS A 135 6.01 1.78 -16.95
CA LYS A 135 6.68 3.07 -17.17
C LYS A 135 5.98 4.18 -16.38
N PRO A 136 6.72 5.16 -15.84
CA PRO A 136 6.11 6.35 -15.28
C PRO A 136 5.43 7.17 -16.38
N VAL A 137 4.31 7.80 -16.05
CA VAL A 137 3.57 8.70 -16.95
C VAL A 137 3.16 9.97 -16.23
N GLU A 138 2.67 10.98 -16.95
CA GLU A 138 2.19 12.20 -16.30
C GLU A 138 1.03 11.91 -15.34
N GLY A 139 1.15 12.43 -14.12
CA GLY A 139 0.16 12.28 -13.06
C GLY A 139 0.78 11.91 -11.74
N THR A 140 0.29 12.56 -10.68
CA THR A 140 0.62 12.19 -9.31
C THR A 140 -0.65 12.19 -8.47
N LYS A 141 -0.64 11.39 -7.41
CA LYS A 141 -1.74 11.33 -6.45
C LYS A 141 -1.19 11.33 -5.04
N ARG A 142 -1.72 12.21 -4.19
CA ARG A 142 -1.43 12.16 -2.76
C ARG A 142 -2.27 11.05 -2.13
N VAL A 143 -1.59 10.14 -1.43
CA VAL A 143 -2.24 9.10 -0.62
C VAL A 143 -1.88 9.37 0.82
N ASP A 144 -2.85 9.87 1.57
CA ASP A 144 -2.73 10.11 3.00
C ASP A 144 -2.58 8.78 3.74
N TYR A 145 -1.82 8.78 4.84
CA TYR A 145 -1.52 7.61 5.69
C TYR A 145 -0.59 6.56 5.07
N LEU A 146 -0.22 6.67 3.80
CA LEU A 146 0.78 5.79 3.18
C LEU A 146 2.15 6.48 3.21
N TYR A 147 3.17 5.79 3.72
CA TYR A 147 4.55 6.30 3.76
C TYR A 147 5.51 5.26 3.18
N TYR A 148 6.65 5.72 2.65
CA TYR A 148 7.73 4.81 2.26
C TYR A 148 8.28 4.15 3.52
N SER A 149 8.26 2.81 3.59
CA SER A 149 8.93 2.11 4.69
C SER A 149 10.41 2.49 4.67
N VAL A 150 10.88 3.20 5.69
CA VAL A 150 12.31 3.22 6.00
C VAL A 150 12.65 1.76 6.37
N PRO A 151 13.66 1.13 5.77
CA PRO A 151 13.99 -0.26 6.08
C PRO A 151 14.23 -0.37 7.59
N GLN A 152 13.33 -1.06 8.28
CA GLN A 152 13.53 -1.35 9.70
C GLN A 152 14.45 -2.56 9.77
N TRP A 153 15.71 -2.31 10.10
CA TRP A 153 16.67 -3.35 10.41
C TRP A 153 16.19 -4.05 11.69
N GLY A 154 15.60 -5.24 11.57
CA GLY A 154 15.40 -6.14 12.71
C GLY A 154 14.00 -6.73 12.95
N CYS A 155 12.97 -6.38 12.19
CA CYS A 155 11.66 -7.02 12.33
C CYS A 155 11.55 -8.19 11.36
N GLY A 156 11.43 -9.41 11.91
CA GLY A 156 11.27 -10.62 11.11
C GLY A 156 10.05 -10.51 10.17
N LYS A 157 10.16 -11.11 8.99
CA LYS A 157 9.06 -11.21 8.02
C LYS A 157 7.90 -11.97 8.69
N TYR A 158 6.88 -11.25 9.15
CA TYR A 158 5.66 -11.88 9.60
C TYR A 158 4.90 -12.36 8.36
N ILE A 159 4.61 -13.66 8.31
CA ILE A 159 3.75 -14.25 7.29
C ILE A 159 2.34 -13.76 7.57
N MET A 160 1.86 -12.82 6.75
CA MET A 160 0.49 -12.36 6.83
C MET A 160 -0.37 -13.16 5.86
N TYR A 161 -1.40 -13.81 6.41
CA TYR A 161 -2.34 -14.59 5.62
C TYR A 161 -3.32 -13.64 4.92
N GLU A 162 -3.17 -13.48 3.60
CA GLU A 162 -4.18 -12.86 2.77
C GLU A 162 -5.14 -13.96 2.29
N PRO A 163 -6.36 -14.08 2.83
CA PRO A 163 -7.25 -15.18 2.47
C PRO A 163 -7.70 -15.14 1.01
N LEU A 164 -7.54 -14.00 0.32
CA LEU A 164 -7.99 -13.76 -1.05
C LEU A 164 -6.94 -12.96 -1.82
N CYS A 165 -5.98 -13.66 -2.41
CA CYS A 165 -5.04 -13.11 -3.38
C CYS A 165 -4.96 -13.97 -4.64
N TRP A 166 -4.59 -13.35 -5.75
CA TRP A 166 -4.40 -14.01 -7.05
C TRP A 166 -2.93 -13.92 -7.42
N HIS A 167 -2.27 -15.08 -7.40
CA HIS A 167 -0.84 -15.21 -7.66
C HIS A 167 -0.57 -15.67 -9.08
N PHE A 168 0.32 -14.94 -9.74
CA PHE A 168 0.79 -15.22 -11.08
C PHE A 168 2.31 -15.25 -11.08
N LYS A 169 2.90 -16.27 -11.68
CA LYS A 169 4.34 -16.34 -11.91
C LYS A 169 4.66 -15.95 -13.34
N TYR A 170 5.64 -15.09 -13.53
CA TYR A 170 6.15 -14.69 -14.82
C TYR A 170 7.55 -15.28 -15.02
N ALA A 171 7.64 -16.24 -15.94
CA ALA A 171 8.87 -16.93 -16.27
C ALA A 171 8.93 -17.23 -17.76
N ASN A 172 10.08 -17.01 -18.40
CA ASN A 172 10.31 -17.27 -19.82
C ASN A 172 9.25 -16.63 -20.74
N GLY A 173 8.82 -15.42 -20.40
CA GLY A 173 7.77 -14.72 -21.11
C GLY A 173 6.42 -15.44 -21.07
N LYS A 174 6.13 -16.27 -20.06
CA LYS A 174 4.81 -16.88 -19.86
C LYS A 174 4.31 -16.51 -18.46
N VAL A 175 3.00 -16.28 -18.36
CA VAL A 175 2.33 -16.13 -17.07
C VAL A 175 1.69 -17.47 -16.72
N SER A 176 1.86 -17.93 -15.48
CA SER A 176 1.14 -19.11 -14.99
C SER A 176 -0.36 -18.84 -14.92
N HIS A 177 -1.18 -19.90 -15.03
CA HIS A 177 -2.58 -19.78 -14.60
C HIS A 177 -2.64 -19.33 -13.13
N PRO A 178 -3.69 -18.61 -12.72
CA PRO A 178 -3.84 -18.18 -11.34
C PRO A 178 -3.81 -19.42 -10.43
N ILE A 179 -2.81 -19.50 -9.55
CA ILE A 179 -2.79 -20.51 -8.50
C ILE A 179 -3.75 -19.96 -7.44
N GLY A 180 -5.01 -20.38 -7.49
CA GLY A 180 -6.13 -19.70 -6.81
C GLY A 180 -6.03 -19.57 -5.29
N ARG A 181 -6.83 -18.63 -4.75
CA ARG A 181 -7.51 -18.51 -3.44
C ARG A 181 -6.86 -19.03 -2.14
N LEU A 182 -5.54 -19.16 -2.07
CA LEU A 182 -4.82 -19.46 -0.85
C LEU A 182 -3.49 -18.70 -0.85
N GLY A 183 -3.44 -17.59 -0.11
CA GLY A 183 -2.22 -16.84 0.15
C GLY A 183 -1.37 -17.53 1.20
N PHE A 184 -0.32 -18.22 0.77
CA PHE A 184 0.82 -18.55 1.63
C PHE A 184 1.97 -17.61 1.26
N TYR A 185 2.32 -16.71 2.17
CA TYR A 185 3.55 -15.91 2.11
C TYR A 185 4.64 -16.50 3.01
#